data_AF-A0A936C3G4-F1
#
_entry.id   AF-A0A936C3G4-F1
#
_cell.length_a   1.000
_cell.length_b   1.000
_cell.length_c   1.000
_cell.angle_alpha   90.00
_cell.angle_beta   90.00
_cell.angle_gamma   90.00
#
_symmetry.space_group_name_H-M   'P 1'
#
loop_
_entity.id
_entity.type
_entity.pdbx_description
1 polymer ?
#
loop_
_entity_poly.entity_id
_entity_poly.type
_entity_poly.pdbx_seq_one_letter_code
_entity_poly.pdbx_strand_id
1 'polypeptide(L)' 'MQAPSTRARKVVEEFVRHYNSVRLHSAIGFITPDDMAAGRAADIWRERDRKLEAARERRRQRRLNTPPNSPTPPPANVAA' A
#
# COMPACT_ATOMS: atom_id res chain seq x y z
N MET A 1 -35.16 27.32 -10.16
CA MET A 1 -33.84 26.70 -9.91
C MET A 1 -34.03 25.19 -9.91
N GLN A 2 -33.42 24.45 -10.84
CA GLN A 2 -33.39 22.98 -10.74
C GLN A 2 -32.41 22.59 -9.63
N ALA A 3 -32.87 21.83 -8.65
CA ALA A 3 -31.99 21.23 -7.65
C ALA A 3 -30.98 20.31 -8.36
N PRO A 4 -29.69 20.28 -7.96
CA PRO A 4 -28.73 19.37 -8.55
C PRO A 4 -29.27 17.94 -8.44
N SER A 5 -29.33 17.23 -9.57
CA SER A 5 -29.93 15.90 -9.63
C SER A 5 -29.27 15.00 -8.58
N THR A 6 -30.07 14.38 -7.71
CA THR A 6 -29.60 13.57 -6.58
C THR A 6 -28.56 12.52 -6.99
N ARG A 7 -28.61 12.06 -8.24
CA ARG A 7 -27.62 11.16 -8.85
C ARG A 7 -26.23 11.78 -9.00
N ALA A 8 -26.13 13.03 -9.46
CA ALA A 8 -24.84 13.71 -9.62
C ALA A 8 -24.12 13.86 -8.27
N ARG A 9 -24.87 14.19 -7.20
CA ARG A 9 -24.30 14.28 -5.85
C ARG A 9 -23.74 12.95 -5.36
N LYS A 10 -24.46 11.84 -5.59
CA LYS A 10 -24.00 10.50 -5.22
C LYS A 10 -22.68 10.11 -5.90
N VAL A 11 -22.56 10.40 -7.20
CA VAL A 11 -21.31 10.12 -7.96
C VAL A 11 -20.14 10.91 -7.39
N VAL A 12 -20.33 12.20 -7.12
CA VAL A 12 -19.26 13.03 -6.53
C VAL A 12 -18.89 12.56 -5.13
N GLU A 13 -19.88 12.22 -4.30
CA GLU A 13 -19.65 11.72 -2.94
C GLU A 13 -18.83 10.42 -2.95
N GLU A 14 -19.17 9.49 -3.84
CA GLU A 14 -18.42 8.25 -4.00
C GLU A 14 -16.98 8.50 -4.46
N PHE A 15 -16.79 9.40 -5.43
CA PHE A 15 -15.47 9.80 -5.89
C PHE A 15 -14.63 10.40 -4.76
N VAL A 16 -15.18 11.36 -4.01
CA VAL A 16 -14.48 12.03 -2.90
C VAL A 16 -14.09 11.02 -1.83
N ARG A 17 -15.02 10.14 -1.44
CA ARG A 17 -14.75 9.08 -0.45
C ARG A 17 -13.62 8.17 -0.93
N HIS A 18 -13.65 7.70 -2.17
CA HIS A 18 -12.60 6.84 -2.71
C HIS A 18 -11.24 7.55 -2.75
N TYR A 19 -11.23 8.79 -3.24
CA TYR A 19 -10.01 9.60 -3.36
C TYR A 19 -9.34 9.82 -2.00
N ASN A 20 -10.13 10.12 -0.98
CA ASN A 20 -9.63 10.49 0.34
C ASN A 20 -9.23 9.28 1.19
N SER A 21 -9.97 8.17 1.11
CA SER A 21 -9.81 7.05 2.04
C SER A 21 -9.13 5.80 1.44
N VAL A 22 -9.11 5.65 0.12
CA VAL A 22 -8.60 4.42 -0.55
C VAL A 22 -7.37 4.70 -1.39
N ARG A 23 -7.37 5.80 -2.17
CA ARG A 23 -6.29 6.07 -3.12
C ARG A 23 -4.99 6.45 -2.40
N LEU A 24 -3.94 5.66 -2.65
CA LEU A 24 -2.58 6.01 -2.23
C LEU A 24 -1.96 6.97 -3.25
N HIS A 25 -1.42 8.10 -2.78
CA HIS A 25 -0.93 9.15 -3.68
C HIS A 25 0.59 9.32 -3.59
N SER A 26 1.28 9.25 -4.74
CA SER A 26 2.75 9.26 -4.81
C SER A 26 3.37 10.56 -4.31
N ALA A 27 2.72 11.71 -4.55
CA ALA A 27 3.21 13.01 -4.10
C ALA A 27 3.26 13.15 -2.56
N ILE A 28 2.53 12.31 -1.83
CA ILE A 28 2.50 12.27 -0.35
C ILE A 28 3.04 10.94 0.18
N GLY A 29 3.96 10.30 -0.55
CA GLY A 29 4.64 9.09 -0.08
C GLY A 29 3.74 7.86 0.00
N PHE A 30 2.79 7.74 -0.94
CA PHE A 30 1.78 6.67 -0.98
C PHE A 30 0.98 6.59 0.32
N ILE A 31 0.54 7.74 0.83
CA ILE A 31 -0.43 7.85 1.94
C ILE A 31 -1.78 8.27 1.36
N THR A 32 -2.87 7.97 2.06
CA THR A 32 -4.20 8.47 1.68
C THR A 32 -4.34 9.94 2.11
N PRO A 33 -5.10 10.77 1.38
CA PRO A 33 -5.36 12.14 1.82
C PRO A 33 -5.95 12.25 3.24
N ASP A 34 -6.84 11.33 3.64
CA ASP A 34 -7.42 11.32 4.99
C ASP A 34 -6.37 11.02 6.08
N ASP A 35 -5.45 10.07 5.84
CA ASP A 35 -4.36 9.77 6.78
C ASP A 35 -3.38 10.94 6.92
N MET A 36 -3.11 11.66 5.83
CA MET A 36 -2.30 12.88 5.88
C MET A 36 -2.99 13.96 6.69
N ALA A 37 -4.27 14.22 6.43
CA ALA A 37 -5.05 15.24 7.14
C ALA A 37 -5.16 14.92 8.64
N ALA A 38 -5.22 13.65 8.99
CA ALA A 38 -5.23 13.19 10.38
C ALA A 38 -3.83 13.10 11.03
N GLY A 39 -2.76 13.49 10.34
CA GLY A 39 -1.39 13.47 10.88
C GLY A 39 -0.78 12.08 11.10
N ARG A 40 -1.38 11.01 10.56
CA ARG A 40 -0.94 9.61 10.77
C ARG A 40 0.25 9.19 9.89
N ALA A 41 0.68 10.04 8.97
CA ALA A 41 1.69 9.73 7.97
C ALA A 41 2.99 9.18 8.58
N ALA A 42 3.50 9.82 9.64
CA ALA A 42 4.75 9.43 10.30
C ALA A 42 4.69 8.00 10.87
N ASP A 43 3.58 7.64 11.50
CA ASP A 43 3.39 6.29 12.06
C ASP A 43 3.31 5.24 10.96
N ILE A 44 2.63 5.55 9.85
CA ILE A 44 2.52 4.66 8.70
C ILE A 44 3.90 4.43 8.06
N TRP A 45 4.70 5.48 7.88
CA TRP A 45 6.05 5.34 7.35
C TRP A 45 6.94 4.51 8.27
N ARG A 46 6.91 4.78 9.59
CA ARG A 46 7.67 4.01 10.58
C ARG A 46 7.35 2.52 10.51
N GLU A 47 6.07 2.16 10.41
CA GLU A 47 5.65 0.77 10.31
C GLU A 47 6.04 0.13 8.97
N ARG A 48 5.99 0.89 7.86
CA ARG A 48 6.48 0.42 6.56
C ARG A 48 7.98 0.14 6.58
N ASP A 49 8.77 1.03 7.15
CA ASP A 49 10.21 0.87 7.26
C ASP A 49 10.57 -0.36 8.10
N ARG A 50 9.90 -0.55 9.24
CA ARG A 50 10.06 -1.74 10.08
C ARG A 50 9.82 -3.03 9.28
N LYS A 51 8.75 -3.10 8.48
CA LYS A 51 8.44 -4.27 7.64
C LYS A 51 9.47 -4.49 6.55
N LEU A 52 9.94 -3.41 5.92
CA LEU A 52 10.96 -3.48 4.87
C LEU A 52 12.30 -3.98 5.42
N GLU A 53 12.73 -3.48 6.58
CA GLU A 53 13.96 -3.95 7.23
C GLU A 53 13.87 -5.43 7.61
N ALA A 54 12.75 -5.86 8.21
CA ALA A 54 12.54 -7.28 8.51
C ALA A 54 12.58 -8.15 7.22
N ALA A 55 12.01 -7.66 6.11
CA ALA A 55 12.09 -8.35 4.83
C ALA A 55 13.49 -8.34 4.20
N ARG A 56 14.28 -7.27 4.41
CA ARG A 56 15.69 -7.22 3.98
C ARG A 56 16.52 -8.24 4.76
N GLU A 57 16.37 -8.31 6.07
CA GLU A 57 17.07 -9.30 6.91
C GLU A 57 16.75 -10.74 6.51
N ARG A 58 15.46 -11.08 6.34
CA ARG A 58 15.07 -12.41 5.85
C ARG A 58 15.69 -12.75 4.49
N ARG A 59 15.81 -11.78 3.58
CA ARG A 59 16.47 -11.97 2.28
C ARG A 59 17.98 -12.15 2.42
N ARG A 60 18.64 -11.41 3.32
CA ARG A 60 20.07 -11.60 3.62
C ARG A 60 20.34 -13.02 4.12
N GLN A 61 19.58 -13.49 5.11
CA GLN A 61 19.71 -14.84 5.65
C GLN A 61 19.49 -15.93 4.60
N ARG A 62 18.48 -15.78 3.74
CA ARG A 62 18.25 -16.71 2.62
C ARG A 62 19.43 -16.75 1.65
N ARG A 63 20.03 -15.60 1.31
CA ARG A 63 21.20 -15.54 0.41
C ARG A 63 22.46 -16.15 1.04
N LEU A 64 22.64 -16.02 2.35
CA LEU A 64 23.74 -16.69 3.05
C LEU A 64 23.57 -18.21 3.04
N ASN A 65 22.33 -18.69 3.18
CA ASN A 65 22.02 -20.12 3.19
C ASN A 65 21.89 -20.75 1.79
N THR A 66 21.69 -19.94 0.74
CA THR A 66 21.59 -20.38 -0.65
C THR A 66 22.76 -19.81 -1.45
N PRO A 67 23.84 -20.59 -1.69
CA PRO A 67 24.98 -20.13 -2.49
C PRO A 67 24.53 -19.74 -3.91
N PRO A 68 25.27 -18.85 -4.60
CA PRO A 68 24.88 -18.21 -5.87
C PRO A 68 24.66 -19.18 -7.04
N ASN A 69 24.96 -20.48 -6.87
CA ASN A 69 24.80 -21.52 -7.89
C ASN A 69 23.81 -22.63 -7.46
N SER A 70 22.97 -22.37 -6.46
CA SER A 70 21.91 -23.31 -6.06
C SER A 70 20.75 -23.21 -7.05
N PRO A 71 20.18 -24.31 -7.56
CA PRO A 71 18.95 -24.24 -8.34
C PRO A 71 17.86 -23.64 -7.45
N THR A 72 17.23 -22.55 -7.91
CA THR A 72 16.08 -21.94 -7.22
C THR A 72 15.03 -23.04 -7.02
N PRO A 73 14.66 -23.39 -5.78
CA PRO A 73 13.56 -24.31 -5.57
C PRO A 73 12.30 -23.67 -6.16
N PRO A 74 11.50 -24.41 -6.95
CA PRO A 74 10.26 -23.89 -7.51
C PRO A 74 9.38 -23.34 -6.38
N PRO A 75 8.56 -22.30 -6.65
CA PRO A 75 7.71 -21.73 -5.62
C PRO A 75 6.87 -22.84 -4.99
N ALA A 76 7.01 -22.99 -3.68
CA ALA A 76 6.20 -23.94 -2.92
C ALA A 76 4.74 -23.51 -3.06
N ASN A 77 4.00 -24.28 -3.87
CA ASN A 77 2.56 -24.22 -4.09
C ASN A 77 2.05 -23.26 -5.20
N VAL A 78 1.98 -23.79 -6.42
CA VAL A 78 0.90 -23.48 -7.40
C VAL A 78 0.01 -24.73 -7.46
N ALA A 79 -0.73 -25.02 -6.40
CA ALA A 79 -1.81 -26.02 -6.45
C ALA A 79 -2.95 -25.43 -7.27
N ALA A 80 -3.40 -26.26 -8.21
CA ALA A 80 -4.48 -26.05 -9.17
C ALA A 80 -5.82 -25.68 -8.51
#